data_AF-A0A7J6VLH9-F1
#
_entry.id   AF-A0A7J6VLH9-F1
#
_cell.length_a   1.000
_cell.length_b   1.000
_cell.length_c   1.000
_cell.angle_alpha   90.00
_cell.angle_beta   90.00
_cell.angle_gamma   90.00
#
_symmetry.space_group_name_H-M   'P 1'
#
loop_
_entity.id
_entity.type
_entity.pdbx_description
1 polymer ?
#
loop_
_entity_poly.entity_id
_entity_poly.type
_entity_poly.pdbx_seq_one_letter_code
_entity_poly.pdbx_strand_id
1 'polypeptide(L)'
;MDFVAGALDGNISLGCNPATWKAYVSCFVGLLVTFAPAWIQEVELETLKKLAHGLRGWHECELALSLLERGGFASMGFVAETLM
;
A
#
# COMPACT_ATOMS: atom_id res chain seq x y z
N MET A 1 -4.23 7.05 -5.08
CA MET A 1 -4.08 6.73 -3.63
C MET A 1 -2.98 7.58 -2.99
N ASP A 2 -2.75 8.76 -3.52
CA ASP A 2 -1.47 9.46 -3.37
C ASP A 2 -1.38 10.20 -2.04
N PHE A 3 -2.54 10.57 -1.46
CA PHE A 3 -2.62 11.05 -0.09
C PHE A 3 -2.13 10.00 0.91
N VAL A 4 -2.59 8.74 0.79
CA VAL A 4 -2.19 7.66 1.71
C VAL A 4 -0.71 7.36 1.57
N ALA A 5 -0.19 7.30 0.33
CA ALA A 5 1.23 7.12 0.07
C ALA A 5 2.08 8.31 0.58
N GLY A 6 1.63 9.55 0.37
CA GLY A 6 2.32 10.74 0.86
C GLY A 6 2.37 10.82 2.38
N ALA A 7 1.32 10.41 3.07
CA ALA A 7 1.31 10.30 4.53
C ALA A 7 2.20 9.16 5.04
N LEU A 8 2.28 8.04 4.32
CA LEU A 8 3.20 6.94 4.64
C LEU A 8 4.68 7.32 4.46
N ASP A 9 5.02 8.09 3.44
CA ASP A 9 6.37 8.62 3.21
C ASP A 9 6.77 9.73 4.21
N GLY A 10 5.85 10.15 5.09
CA GLY A 10 6.06 11.28 6.01
C GLY A 10 6.01 12.66 5.36
N ASN A 11 5.61 12.74 4.08
CA ASN A 11 5.43 14.00 3.35
C ASN A 11 4.19 14.78 3.81
N ILE A 12 3.25 14.11 4.48
CA ILE A 12 2.03 14.69 5.02
C ILE A 12 2.02 14.47 6.53
N SER A 13 1.93 15.56 7.28
CA SER A 13 1.73 15.48 8.73
C SER A 13 0.27 15.20 9.05
N LEU A 14 0.04 14.17 9.87
CA LEU A 14 -1.30 13.79 10.33
C LEU A 14 -1.50 14.24 11.77
N GLY A 15 -2.69 14.76 12.08
CA GLY A 15 -3.05 15.18 13.42
C GLY A 15 -3.45 14.02 14.36
N CYS A 16 -3.43 12.77 13.90
CA CYS A 16 -3.84 11.61 14.66
C CYS A 16 -2.63 10.79 15.17
N ASN A 17 -2.89 9.89 16.13
CA ASN A 17 -1.87 8.99 16.63
C ASN A 17 -1.36 8.06 15.51
N PRO A 18 -0.05 7.80 15.41
CA PRO A 18 0.51 6.87 14.42
C PRO A 18 -0.15 5.48 14.38
N ALA A 19 -0.57 4.95 15.54
CA ALA A 19 -1.28 3.68 15.62
C ALA A 19 -2.69 3.75 14.98
N THR A 20 -3.39 4.87 15.13
CA THR A 20 -4.68 5.11 14.48
C THR A 20 -4.51 5.19 12.97
N TRP A 21 -3.47 5.89 12.51
CA TRP A 21 -3.16 5.98 11.09
C TRP A 21 -2.82 4.60 10.51
N LYS A 22 -1.96 3.83 11.18
CA LYS A 22 -1.62 2.47 10.78
C LYS A 22 -2.87 1.60 10.64
N ALA A 23 -3.73 1.58 11.67
CA ALA A 23 -4.96 0.78 11.65
C ALA A 23 -5.90 1.17 10.51
N TYR A 24 -6.08 2.48 10.26
CA TYR A 24 -6.88 2.98 9.15
C TYR A 24 -6.35 2.48 7.79
N VAL A 25 -5.05 2.66 7.55
CA VAL A 25 -4.43 2.28 6.27
C VAL A 25 -4.43 0.76 6.07
N SER A 26 -4.03 -0.03 7.07
CA SER A 26 -4.05 -1.50 6.96
C SER A 26 -5.47 -2.00 6.66
N CYS A 27 -6.50 -1.47 7.34
CA CYS A 27 -7.89 -1.84 7.08
C CYS A 27 -8.36 -1.40 5.69
N PHE A 28 -8.09 -0.15 5.31
CA PHE A 28 -8.49 0.40 4.02
C PHE A 28 -7.87 -0.37 2.85
N VAL A 29 -6.56 -0.64 2.89
CA VAL A 29 -5.88 -1.41 1.85
C VAL A 29 -6.38 -2.86 1.84
N GLY A 30 -6.61 -3.46 3.01
CA GLY A 30 -7.21 -4.81 3.12
C GLY A 30 -8.58 -4.90 2.44
N LEU A 31 -9.42 -3.88 2.61
CA LEU A 31 -10.72 -3.81 1.95
C LEU A 31 -10.57 -3.68 0.42
N LEU A 32 -9.66 -2.83 -0.07
CA LEU A 32 -9.44 -2.67 -1.52
C LEU A 32 -8.94 -3.97 -2.16
N VAL A 33 -7.95 -4.61 -1.54
CA VAL A 33 -7.38 -5.88 -1.99
C VAL A 33 -8.45 -6.97 -2.05
N THR A 34 -9.38 -6.99 -1.10
CA THR A 34 -10.41 -8.02 -1.01
C THR A 34 -11.62 -7.74 -1.92
N PHE A 35 -12.10 -6.50 -1.96
CA PHE A 35 -13.43 -6.18 -2.51
C PHE A 35 -13.39 -5.27 -3.74
N ALA A 36 -12.30 -4.55 -3.99
CA ALA A 36 -12.17 -3.64 -5.12
C ALA A 36 -10.81 -3.78 -5.84
N PRO A 37 -10.39 -5.00 -6.24
CA PRO A 37 -9.07 -5.20 -6.87
C PRO A 37 -8.92 -4.43 -8.19
N ALA A 38 -10.01 -4.17 -8.91
CA ALA A 38 -9.98 -3.38 -10.15
C ALA A 38 -9.51 -1.93 -9.90
N TRP A 39 -9.86 -1.33 -8.75
CA TRP A 39 -9.42 0.03 -8.41
C TRP A 39 -7.92 0.11 -8.16
N ILE A 40 -7.29 -1.01 -7.76
CA ILE A 40 -5.84 -1.08 -7.55
C ILE A 40 -5.09 -0.97 -8.88
N GLN A 41 -5.65 -1.52 -9.97
CA GLN A 41 -5.04 -1.43 -11.30
C GLN A 41 -5.04 -0.02 -11.89
N GLU A 42 -5.92 0.86 -11.40
CA GLU A 42 -5.99 2.27 -11.82
C GLU A 42 -5.00 3.17 -11.04
N VAL A 43 -4.35 2.64 -9.98
CA VAL A 43 -3.40 3.39 -9.18
C VAL A 43 -2.04 3.42 -9.87
N GLU A 44 -1.39 4.59 -9.86
CA GLU A 44 -0.03 4.74 -10.37
C GLU A 44 0.94 3.79 -9.67
N LEU A 45 1.83 3.17 -10.46
CA LEU A 45 2.79 2.18 -9.98
C LEU A 45 3.66 2.72 -8.83
N GLU A 46 4.12 3.97 -8.92
CA GLU A 46 4.94 4.60 -7.87
C GLU A 46 4.17 4.74 -6.56
N THR A 47 2.87 5.02 -6.63
CA THR A 47 2.00 5.06 -5.45
C THR A 47 1.83 3.66 -4.85
N LEU A 48 1.64 2.62 -5.67
CA LEU A 48 1.59 1.23 -5.18
C LEU A 48 2.88 0.79 -4.50
N LYS A 49 4.04 1.15 -5.04
CA LYS A 49 5.36 0.87 -4.44
C LYS A 49 5.51 1.51 -3.07
N LYS A 50 5.16 2.79 -2.94
CA LYS A 50 5.21 3.52 -1.66
C LYS A 50 4.31 2.91 -0.61
N LEU A 51 3.08 2.54 -0.98
CA LEU A 51 2.15 1.86 -0.10
C LEU A 51 2.70 0.51 0.37
N ALA A 52 3.20 -0.31 -0.55
CA ALA A 52 3.78 -1.61 -0.22
C ALA A 52 5.01 -1.49 0.69
N HIS A 53 5.88 -0.51 0.44
CA HIS A 53 7.03 -0.23 1.29
C HIS A 53 6.61 0.19 2.71
N GLY A 54 5.64 1.10 2.81
CA GLY A 54 5.07 1.53 4.10
C GLY A 54 4.45 0.39 4.89
N LEU A 55 3.66 -0.47 4.23
CA LEU A 55 3.07 -1.67 4.82
C LEU A 55 4.14 -2.67 5.30
N ARG A 56 5.20 -2.90 4.52
CA ARG A 56 6.35 -3.74 4.92
C ARG A 56 7.04 -3.17 6.15
N GLY A 57 7.25 -1.85 6.21
CA GLY A 57 7.80 -1.15 7.38
C GLY A 57 6.93 -1.27 8.64
N TRP A 58 5.64 -1.56 8.47
CA TRP A 58 4.70 -1.85 9.56
C TRP A 58 4.52 -3.34 9.87
N HIS A 59 5.30 -4.21 9.23
CA HIS A 59 5.19 -5.67 9.31
C HIS A 59 3.88 -6.25 8.73
N GLU A 60 3.22 -5.53 7.82
CA GLU A 60 2.01 -5.96 7.10
C GLU A 60 2.38 -6.58 5.74
N CYS A 61 3.34 -7.53 5.73
CA CYS A 61 3.97 -8.03 4.52
C CYS A 61 2.99 -8.73 3.56
N GLU A 62 2.07 -9.54 4.08
CA GLU A 62 1.06 -10.23 3.27
C GLU A 62 0.13 -9.26 2.55
N LEU A 63 -0.21 -8.15 3.23
CA LEU A 63 -1.05 -7.12 2.66
C LEU A 63 -0.29 -6.31 1.59
N ALA A 64 1.01 -6.05 1.81
CA ALA A 64 1.88 -5.42 0.83
C ALA A 64 2.00 -6.25 -0.45
N LEU A 65 2.23 -7.57 -0.32
CA LEU A 65 2.30 -8.49 -1.46
C LEU A 65 0.96 -8.55 -2.20
N SER A 66 -0.14 -8.71 -1.45
CA SER A 66 -1.48 -8.78 -2.02
C SER A 66 -1.87 -7.52 -2.80
N LEU A 67 -1.43 -6.34 -2.33
CA LEU A 67 -1.60 -5.07 -3.02
C LEU A 67 -0.84 -5.07 -4.36
N LEU A 68 0.42 -5.48 -4.35
CA LEU A 68 1.27 -5.49 -5.55
C LEU A 68 0.80 -6.51 -6.60
N GLU A 69 0.39 -7.69 -6.19
CA GLU A 69 -0.18 -8.70 -7.10
C GLU A 69 -1.40 -8.18 -7.86
N ARG A 70 -2.21 -7.33 -7.20
CA ARG A 70 -3.42 -6.73 -7.78
C ARG A 70 -3.13 -5.47 -8.61
N GLY A 71 -1.91 -4.92 -8.53
CA GLY A 71 -1.45 -3.78 -9.33
C GLY A 71 -1.21 -4.09 -10.82
N GLY A 72 -1.32 -5.35 -11.24
CA GLY A 72 -1.18 -5.77 -12.64
C GLY A 72 0.26 -6.06 -13.07
N PHE A 73 0.50 -6.19 -14.38
CA PHE A 73 1.80 -6.63 -14.90
C PHE A 73 2.96 -5.67 -14.57
N ALA A 74 2.66 -4.37 -14.50
CA ALA A 74 3.67 -3.35 -14.22
C ALA A 74 4.23 -3.46 -12.78
N SER A 75 3.49 -4.06 -11.84
CA SER A 75 3.93 -4.25 -10.45
C SER A 75 4.63 -5.61 -10.19
N MET A 76 4.55 -6.58 -11.11
CA MET A 76 5.16 -7.90 -10.93
C MET A 76 6.67 -7.87 -10.69
N GLY A 77 7.39 -6.93 -11.32
CA GLY A 77 8.83 -6.75 -11.07
C GLY A 77 9.13 -6.38 -9.61
N PHE A 78 8.25 -5.60 -8.99
CA PHE A 78 8.38 -5.18 -7.60
C PHE A 78 7.89 -6.24 -6.60
N VAL A 79 6.99 -7.13 -6.99
CA VAL A 79 6.64 -8.33 -6.18
C VAL A 79 7.90 -9.18 -5.95
N ALA A 80 8.69 -9.42 -7.00
CA ALA A 80 9.94 -10.18 -6.91
C ALA A 80 10.98 -9.50 -5.99
N GLU A 81 11.10 -8.18 -6.08
CA GLU A 81 11.98 -7.40 -5.20
C GLU A 81 11.50 -7.37 -3.74
N THR A 82 10.19 -7.38 -3.51
CA THR A 82 9.61 -7.36 -2.16
C THR A 82 9.75 -8.69 -1.43
N LEU A 83 9.83 -9.80 -2.17
CA LEU A 83 10.05 -11.15 -1.65
C LEU A 83 11.53 -11.43 -1.28
N MET A 84 12.46 -10.63 -1.81
CA MET A 84 13.88 -10.63 -1.44
C MET A 84 14.17 -9.74 -0.23
#